data_AF-A0A6I4LVD0-F1
#
_entry.id   AF-A0A6I4LVD0-F1
#
_cell.length_a   1.000
_cell.length_b   1.000
_cell.length_c   1.000
_cell.angle_alpha   90.00
_cell.angle_beta   90.00
_cell.angle_gamma   90.00
#
_symmetry.space_group_name_H-M   'P 1'
#
loop_
_entity.id
_entity.type
_entity.pdbx_description
1 polymer ?
#
loop_
_entity_poly.entity_id
_entity_poly.type
_entity_poly.pdbx_seq_one_letter_code
_entity_poly.pdbx_strand_id
1 'polypeptide(L)'
;MHDGCVFKGGVFVRLSGAKFLALSAIFVASFAFFPAATIAKAPSGSSLQIEIEASIGRRCGIAPLGANSNDSGRIDEPTRIAFRFGLDCNTPFKIGVAAKNGALQLVDTASQIQNVGAFAYRKNYVAGLQFNTDQTGLVTAGECASTSLTSANSACRFYGSKPGSGLYSGRDTSAIGKEGELTVTWQGDEADTVRLAAGAYQEILTIIVAPST
;
A
#
# COMPACT_ATOMS: atom_id res chain seq x y z
N MET A 1 14.04 9.54 17.11
CA MET A 1 12.81 9.76 17.88
C MET A 1 12.03 8.46 17.83
N HIS A 2 12.19 7.63 18.87
CA HIS A 2 11.44 6.40 19.07
C HIS A 2 10.69 6.60 20.38
N ASP A 3 9.36 6.70 20.33
CA ASP A 3 8.52 6.71 21.52
C ASP A 3 7.59 5.50 21.47
N GLY A 4 7.95 4.49 22.26
CA GLY A 4 7.09 3.37 22.60
C GLY A 4 6.28 3.72 23.84
N CYS A 5 4.97 3.52 23.79
CA CYS A 5 4.12 3.53 24.97
C CYS A 5 4.09 2.13 25.58
N VAL A 6 4.68 1.97 26.77
CA VAL A 6 4.57 0.77 27.61
C VAL A 6 3.67 1.10 28.79
N PHE A 7 2.51 0.45 28.88
CA PHE A 7 1.67 0.50 30.07
C PHE A 7 2.18 -0.49 31.12
N LYS A 8 2.76 0.03 32.22
CA LYS A 8 3.14 -0.70 33.44
C LYS A 8 2.18 -0.33 34.58
N GLY A 9 1.34 -1.26 35.03
CA GLY A 9 0.76 -1.28 36.37
C GLY A 9 1.31 -2.52 37.09
N GLY A 10 2.11 -2.39 38.16
CA GLY A 10 1.67 -2.21 39.56
C GLY A 10 1.44 -3.61 40.18
N VAL A 11 2.03 -4.05 41.29
CA VAL A 11 2.17 -3.43 42.62
C VAL A 11 3.27 -4.14 43.46
N PHE A 12 3.91 -3.31 44.30
CA PHE A 12 4.76 -3.48 45.51
C PHE A 12 4.91 -4.85 46.21
N VAL A 13 6.11 -5.10 46.79
CA VAL A 13 6.43 -4.95 48.24
C VAL A 13 7.95 -4.82 48.43
N ARG A 14 8.39 -3.79 49.17
CA ARG A 14 9.76 -3.57 49.67
C ARG A 14 9.85 -4.16 51.08
N LEU A 15 10.88 -4.95 51.39
CA LEU A 15 11.33 -5.18 52.77
C LEU A 15 12.86 -5.13 52.85
N SER A 16 13.29 -4.42 53.89
CA SER A 16 14.60 -3.84 54.12
C SER A 16 15.50 -4.76 54.95
N GLY A 17 16.81 -4.70 54.68
CA GLY A 17 17.84 -4.60 55.71
C GLY A 17 18.30 -5.88 56.43
N ALA A 18 19.58 -6.22 56.26
CA ALA A 18 20.62 -6.07 57.30
C ALA A 18 21.84 -6.95 56.98
N LYS A 19 23.03 -6.33 57.06
CA LYS A 19 24.34 -7.00 57.01
C LYS A 19 24.65 -7.56 58.40
N PHE A 20 25.23 -8.76 58.48
CA PHE A 20 26.04 -9.18 59.62
C PHE A 20 27.27 -9.96 59.15
N LEU A 21 28.43 -9.51 59.63
CA LEU A 21 29.75 -10.15 59.56
C LEU A 21 29.84 -11.23 60.67
N ALA A 22 30.58 -12.32 60.44
CA ALA A 22 31.56 -12.87 61.39
C ALA A 22 32.26 -14.15 60.88
N LEU A 23 33.56 -14.22 61.15
CA LEU A 23 34.46 -15.37 61.01
C LEU A 23 34.21 -16.46 62.09
N SER A 24 34.53 -17.74 61.80
CA SER A 24 35.55 -18.55 62.51
C SER A 24 35.40 -20.08 62.32
N ALA A 25 36.49 -20.69 61.83
CA ALA A 25 37.25 -21.85 62.34
C ALA A 25 36.59 -23.15 62.89
N ILE A 26 37.03 -24.28 62.26
CA ILE A 26 37.70 -25.46 62.85
C ILE A 26 36.89 -26.64 63.49
N PHE A 27 37.16 -27.83 62.90
CA PHE A 27 37.26 -29.22 63.41
C PHE A 27 36.03 -30.12 63.74
N VAL A 28 35.99 -31.24 62.98
CA VAL A 28 35.84 -32.66 63.37
C VAL A 28 34.64 -33.09 64.24
N ALA A 29 33.77 -33.94 63.67
CA ALA A 29 33.49 -35.29 64.17
C ALA A 29 32.50 -36.04 63.25
N SER A 30 32.92 -37.24 62.83
CA SER A 30 32.17 -38.20 62.05
C SER A 30 30.99 -38.77 62.84
N PHE A 31 29.77 -38.62 62.32
CA PHE A 31 28.64 -39.49 62.68
C PHE A 31 27.94 -39.91 61.38
N ALA A 32 27.96 -41.21 61.12
CA ALA A 32 27.20 -41.85 60.04
C ALA A 32 25.71 -41.77 60.39
N PHE A 33 25.02 -40.77 59.83
CA PHE A 33 23.57 -40.69 59.83
C PHE A 33 23.08 -41.19 58.48
N PHE A 34 22.37 -42.32 58.48
CA PHE A 34 21.67 -42.81 57.29
C PHE A 34 20.64 -41.74 56.88
N PRO A 35 20.74 -41.14 55.68
CA PRO A 35 19.70 -40.24 55.23
C PRO A 35 18.47 -41.08 54.93
N ALA A 36 17.42 -40.90 55.73
CA ALA A 36 16.08 -41.26 55.30
C ALA A 36 15.85 -40.60 53.93
N ALA A 37 15.39 -41.38 52.95
CA ALA A 37 15.03 -40.87 51.64
C ALA A 37 13.90 -39.84 51.82
N THR A 38 14.28 -38.57 51.95
CA THR A 38 13.36 -37.46 51.80
C THR A 38 12.92 -37.49 50.34
N ILE A 39 11.69 -37.94 50.11
CA ILE A 39 11.01 -37.73 48.85
C ILE A 39 10.85 -36.22 48.74
N ALA A 40 11.82 -35.56 48.09
CA ALA A 40 11.73 -34.17 47.72
C ALA A 40 10.58 -34.03 46.73
N LYS A 41 9.40 -33.68 47.25
CA LYS A 41 8.26 -33.27 46.43
C LYS A 41 8.62 -31.92 45.83
N ALA A 42 8.81 -31.86 44.51
CA ALA A 42 9.00 -30.60 43.80
C ALA A 42 7.89 -29.62 44.19
N PRO A 43 8.18 -28.33 44.46
CA PRO A 43 7.17 -27.35 44.80
C PRO A 43 6.08 -27.35 43.72
N SER A 44 4.84 -27.66 44.10
CA SER A 44 3.69 -27.56 43.21
C SER A 44 3.36 -26.08 43.04
N GLY A 45 3.95 -25.49 42.01
CA GLY A 45 3.85 -24.06 41.72
C GLY A 45 4.54 -23.74 40.40
N SER A 46 4.26 -24.51 39.35
CA SER A 46 4.70 -24.18 38.00
C SER A 46 3.91 -22.97 37.52
N SER A 47 4.48 -21.77 37.64
CA SER A 47 3.92 -20.59 36.99
C SER A 47 4.37 -20.57 35.53
N LEU A 48 3.39 -20.60 34.63
CA LEU A 48 3.59 -20.52 33.20
C LEU A 48 3.35 -19.06 32.79
N GLN A 49 4.40 -18.36 32.37
CA GLN A 49 4.31 -17.02 31.82
C GLN A 49 4.44 -17.12 30.31
N ILE A 50 3.32 -16.94 29.60
CA ILE A 50 3.30 -16.85 28.14
C ILE A 50 3.18 -15.37 27.79
N GLU A 51 4.21 -14.83 27.16
CA GLU A 51 4.19 -13.51 26.54
C GLU A 51 3.83 -13.68 25.07
N ILE A 52 2.73 -13.06 24.64
CA ILE A 52 2.30 -13.05 23.24
C ILE A 52 2.71 -11.71 22.65
N GLU A 53 3.69 -11.74 21.76
CA GLU A 53 4.05 -10.60 20.93
C GLU A 53 3.38 -10.74 19.55
N ALA A 54 2.58 -9.75 19.17
CA ALA A 54 1.95 -9.68 17.84
C ALA A 54 2.36 -8.37 17.16
N SER A 55 2.82 -8.46 15.91
CA SER A 55 3.22 -7.30 15.10
C SER A 55 2.48 -7.31 13.76
N ILE A 56 1.97 -6.14 13.36
CA ILE A 56 1.31 -5.95 12.07
C ILE A 56 2.27 -5.22 11.14
N GLY A 57 2.65 -5.89 10.04
CA GLY A 57 3.49 -5.30 9.01
C GLY A 57 2.80 -4.15 8.26
N ARG A 58 3.61 -3.31 7.62
CA ARG A 58 3.13 -2.33 6.65
C ARG A 58 2.54 -3.04 5.43
N ARG A 59 1.31 -2.72 5.08
CA ARG A 59 0.58 -3.31 3.95
C ARG A 59 -0.19 -2.25 3.18
N CYS A 60 -0.26 -2.47 1.88
CA CYS A 60 -1.11 -1.73 0.96
C CYS A 60 -1.72 -2.71 -0.02
N GLY A 61 -3.00 -2.53 -0.31
CA GLY A 61 -3.75 -3.29 -1.30
C GLY A 61 -4.67 -2.40 -2.12
N ILE A 62 -4.97 -2.86 -3.33
CA ILE A 62 -5.97 -2.28 -4.20
C ILE A 62 -6.93 -3.39 -4.65
N ALA A 63 -8.23 -3.07 -4.70
CA ALA A 63 -9.26 -3.98 -5.19
C ALA A 63 -10.18 -3.23 -6.17
N PRO A 64 -10.61 -3.84 -7.29
CA PRO A 64 -11.59 -3.20 -8.16
C PRO A 64 -12.94 -3.07 -7.44
N LEU A 65 -13.61 -1.93 -7.61
CA LEU A 65 -14.99 -1.70 -7.16
C LEU A 65 -15.90 -1.55 -8.38
N GLY A 66 -16.38 -2.68 -8.89
CA GLY A 66 -17.21 -2.74 -10.08
C GLY A 66 -16.42 -3.11 -11.34
N ALA A 67 -16.91 -2.67 -12.50
CA ALA A 67 -16.31 -2.98 -13.78
C ALA A 67 -14.96 -2.29 -13.94
N ASN A 68 -13.94 -3.06 -14.30
CA ASN A 68 -12.59 -2.60 -14.62
C ASN A 68 -12.33 -2.51 -16.15
N SER A 69 -13.35 -2.80 -16.95
CA SER A 69 -13.41 -2.56 -18.37
C SER A 69 -14.66 -1.74 -18.68
N ASN A 70 -14.57 -0.88 -19.69
CA ASN A 70 -15.69 -0.10 -20.16
C ASN A 70 -15.60 -0.05 -21.68
N ASP A 71 -16.69 -0.44 -22.33
CA ASP A 71 -16.91 -0.23 -23.75
C ASP A 71 -17.89 0.93 -23.89
N SER A 72 -17.37 2.15 -23.93
CA SER A 72 -18.20 3.36 -23.98
C SER A 72 -18.87 3.56 -25.34
N GLY A 73 -18.75 2.60 -26.26
CA GLY A 73 -19.51 2.51 -27.50
C GLY A 73 -19.12 3.50 -28.60
N ARG A 74 -18.60 4.70 -28.26
CA ARG A 74 -18.21 5.74 -29.23
C ARG A 74 -16.98 6.51 -28.78
N ILE A 75 -15.93 6.46 -29.61
CA ILE A 75 -14.67 7.18 -29.38
C ILE A 75 -14.67 8.57 -30.06
N ASP A 76 -15.61 8.79 -30.97
CA ASP A 76 -15.78 10.01 -31.74
C ASP A 76 -16.61 11.09 -31.00
N GLU A 77 -17.21 10.73 -29.87
CA GLU A 77 -17.97 11.65 -29.01
C GLU A 77 -17.19 11.99 -27.73
N PRO A 78 -17.35 13.22 -27.19
CA PRO A 78 -16.78 13.57 -25.90
C PRO A 78 -17.31 12.64 -24.81
N THR A 79 -16.41 11.99 -24.10
CA THR A 79 -16.79 10.95 -23.13
C THR A 79 -15.90 11.02 -21.90
N ARG A 80 -16.49 10.72 -20.74
CA ARG A 80 -15.80 10.54 -19.46
C ARG A 80 -16.17 9.18 -18.88
N ILE A 81 -15.18 8.35 -18.65
CA ILE A 81 -15.31 7.08 -17.94
C ILE A 81 -14.69 7.22 -16.55
N ALA A 82 -15.28 6.57 -15.55
CA ALA A 82 -14.74 6.46 -14.20
C ALA A 82 -14.56 4.99 -13.81
N PHE A 83 -13.38 4.65 -13.28
CA PHE A 83 -13.07 3.34 -12.72
C PHE A 83 -12.84 3.49 -11.22
N ARG A 84 -13.71 2.87 -10.42
CA ARG A 84 -13.64 2.91 -8.97
C ARG A 84 -12.82 1.73 -8.43
N PHE A 85 -12.06 1.99 -7.38
CA PHE A 85 -11.24 0.98 -6.71
C PHE A 85 -11.19 1.24 -5.21
N GLY A 86 -11.03 0.16 -4.44
CA GLY A 86 -10.82 0.18 -3.00
C GLY A 86 -9.33 0.26 -2.70
N LEU A 87 -8.98 1.02 -1.69
CA LEU A 87 -7.65 1.16 -1.10
C LEU A 87 -7.68 0.61 0.32
N ASP A 88 -6.70 -0.22 0.64
CA ASP A 88 -6.43 -0.70 2.00
C ASP A 88 -4.93 -0.54 2.30
N CYS A 89 -4.54 0.63 2.78
CA CYS A 89 -3.19 0.98 3.21
C CYS A 89 -3.17 1.38 4.68
N ASN A 90 -2.39 0.67 5.50
CA ASN A 90 -2.24 0.98 6.94
C ASN A 90 -1.04 1.89 7.27
N THR A 91 -0.45 2.53 6.26
CA THR A 91 0.80 3.28 6.35
C THR A 91 0.87 4.32 5.22
N PRO A 92 1.70 5.37 5.31
CA PRO A 92 1.95 6.26 4.18
C PRO A 92 2.33 5.49 2.93
N PHE A 93 1.79 5.90 1.79
CA PHE A 93 1.89 5.13 0.55
C PHE A 93 2.14 6.03 -0.64
N LYS A 94 2.54 5.41 -1.75
CA LYS A 94 2.55 6.03 -3.06
C LYS A 94 1.59 5.30 -3.97
N ILE A 95 0.84 6.07 -4.74
CA ILE A 95 -0.07 5.59 -5.77
C ILE A 95 0.39 6.11 -7.14
N GLY A 96 0.67 5.17 -8.03
CA GLY A 96 1.11 5.41 -9.39
C GLY A 96 0.08 4.93 -10.40
N VAL A 97 -0.05 5.65 -11.50
CA VAL A 97 -0.78 5.21 -12.69
C VAL A 97 0.19 5.17 -13.86
N ALA A 98 0.15 4.09 -14.64
CA ALA A 98 0.90 3.95 -15.87
C ALA A 98 -0.01 3.53 -17.02
N ALA A 99 0.18 4.13 -18.19
CA ALA A 99 -0.48 3.75 -19.42
C ALA A 99 0.43 2.82 -20.23
N LYS A 100 -0.16 1.77 -20.81
CA LYS A 100 0.58 0.85 -21.68
C LYS A 100 0.96 1.51 -23.00
N ASN A 101 -0.02 2.15 -23.65
CA ASN A 101 0.17 2.74 -24.97
C ASN A 101 0.33 4.26 -24.88
N GLY A 102 -0.21 4.92 -23.85
CA GLY A 102 -0.25 6.37 -23.72
C GLY A 102 -1.29 7.04 -24.62
N ALA A 103 -2.23 6.26 -25.16
CA ALA A 103 -3.36 6.67 -25.98
C ALA A 103 -4.30 5.47 -26.16
N LEU A 104 -5.59 5.73 -26.42
CA LEU A 104 -6.48 4.73 -26.96
C LEU A 104 -5.94 4.37 -28.35
N GLN A 105 -5.59 3.11 -28.58
CA GLN A 105 -4.92 2.66 -29.80
C GLN A 105 -5.79 1.65 -30.54
N LEU A 106 -5.90 1.79 -31.86
CA LEU A 106 -6.64 0.86 -32.71
C LEU A 106 -6.13 -0.58 -32.49
N VAL A 107 -7.06 -1.48 -32.17
CA VAL A 107 -6.84 -2.92 -32.08
C VAL A 107 -6.68 -3.45 -33.50
N ASP A 108 -5.69 -4.33 -33.72
CA ASP A 108 -5.42 -5.00 -35.00
C ASP A 108 -4.53 -4.26 -36.03
N THR A 109 -3.56 -3.46 -35.57
CA THR A 109 -2.47 -3.03 -36.46
C THR A 109 -1.35 -4.07 -36.51
N ALA A 110 -1.57 -5.15 -37.27
CA ALA A 110 -0.47 -5.89 -37.88
C ALA A 110 0.25 -4.95 -38.88
N SER A 111 1.20 -4.14 -38.41
CA SER A 111 2.30 -3.50 -39.16
C SER A 111 2.06 -2.80 -40.51
N GLN A 112 0.83 -2.60 -41.01
CA GLN A 112 0.60 -2.32 -42.44
C GLN A 112 -0.10 -0.99 -42.78
N ILE A 113 -0.55 -0.18 -41.81
CA ILE A 113 -1.24 1.10 -42.13
C ILE A 113 -0.63 2.30 -41.40
N GLN A 114 0.68 2.30 -41.18
CA GLN A 114 1.37 3.43 -40.54
C GLN A 114 1.53 4.67 -41.45
N ASN A 115 1.09 4.65 -42.72
CA ASN A 115 1.40 5.71 -43.69
C ASN A 115 0.31 6.06 -44.72
N VAL A 116 -0.96 5.70 -44.50
CA VAL A 116 -2.04 6.31 -45.29
C VAL A 116 -2.42 7.59 -44.54
N GLY A 117 -1.81 8.72 -44.91
CA GLY A 117 -1.86 10.01 -44.20
C GLY A 117 -3.24 10.69 -44.09
N ALA A 118 -4.33 9.93 -44.16
CA ALA A 118 -5.71 10.42 -44.09
C ALA A 118 -6.41 10.15 -42.75
N PHE A 119 -5.90 9.22 -41.91
CA PHE A 119 -6.56 8.81 -40.66
C PHE A 119 -5.61 8.67 -39.47
N ALA A 120 -6.14 8.86 -38.26
CA ALA A 120 -5.47 8.70 -36.98
C ALA A 120 -5.79 7.33 -36.33
N TYR A 121 -4.75 6.63 -35.87
CA TYR A 121 -4.83 5.31 -35.23
C TYR A 121 -4.73 5.36 -33.70
N ARG A 122 -4.64 6.58 -33.15
CA ARG A 122 -4.42 6.85 -31.74
C ARG A 122 -5.27 8.04 -31.33
N LYS A 123 -5.95 7.94 -30.21
CA LYS A 123 -6.69 9.03 -29.58
C LYS A 123 -6.12 9.32 -28.20
N ASN A 124 -5.72 10.57 -27.99
CA ASN A 124 -5.24 11.02 -26.69
C ASN A 124 -6.41 11.17 -25.72
N TYR A 125 -6.14 10.96 -24.45
CA TYR A 125 -7.09 11.19 -23.37
C TYR A 125 -6.40 11.92 -22.21
N VAL A 126 -7.21 12.40 -21.27
CA VAL A 126 -6.77 12.95 -20.00
C VAL A 126 -7.21 12.00 -18.90
N ALA A 127 -6.26 11.54 -18.09
CA ALA A 127 -6.54 10.78 -16.90
C ALA A 127 -6.60 11.68 -15.68
N GLY A 128 -7.56 11.46 -14.79
CA GLY A 128 -7.66 12.11 -13.49
C GLY A 128 -7.63 11.07 -12.38
N LEU A 129 -6.93 11.35 -11.29
CA LEU A 129 -6.87 10.46 -10.12
C LEU A 129 -7.36 11.19 -8.88
N GLN A 130 -8.26 10.54 -8.16
CA GLN A 130 -8.70 10.99 -6.84
C GLN A 130 -8.91 9.80 -5.90
N PHE A 131 -8.67 9.99 -4.61
CA PHE A 131 -8.89 8.95 -3.60
C PHE A 131 -9.07 9.52 -2.21
N ASN A 132 -9.75 8.77 -1.36
CA ASN A 132 -9.93 9.14 0.04
C ASN A 132 -8.83 8.56 0.92
N THR A 133 -8.46 9.31 1.96
CA THR A 133 -7.58 8.86 3.04
C THR A 133 -8.31 9.00 4.38
N ASP A 134 -7.76 8.41 5.44
CA ASP A 134 -8.31 8.53 6.79
C ASP A 134 -8.13 9.93 7.39
N GLN A 135 -7.01 10.60 7.09
CA GLN A 135 -6.59 11.83 7.76
C GLN A 135 -6.94 13.10 6.95
N THR A 136 -6.76 13.06 5.63
CA THR A 136 -6.93 14.24 4.76
C THR A 136 -8.26 14.26 4.01
N GLY A 137 -9.01 13.15 4.03
CA GLY A 137 -10.23 13.02 3.23
C GLY A 137 -9.91 12.86 1.75
N LEU A 138 -10.67 13.53 0.88
CA LEU A 138 -10.48 13.43 -0.57
C LEU A 138 -9.18 14.12 -1.01
N VAL A 139 -8.31 13.34 -1.64
CA VAL A 139 -7.10 13.79 -2.32
C VAL A 139 -7.36 13.83 -3.82
N THR A 140 -7.22 15.01 -4.42
CA THR A 140 -7.28 15.20 -5.88
C THR A 140 -5.87 15.34 -6.44
N ALA A 141 -5.41 14.33 -7.17
CA ALA A 141 -4.05 14.31 -7.74
C ALA A 141 -3.89 15.26 -8.94
N GLY A 142 -5.01 15.73 -9.49
CA GLY A 142 -5.09 16.51 -10.72
C GLY A 142 -5.27 15.61 -11.94
N GLU A 143 -4.99 16.19 -13.10
CA GLU A 143 -5.15 15.54 -14.40
C GLU A 143 -3.80 15.43 -15.12
N CYS A 144 -3.66 14.37 -15.92
CA CYS A 144 -2.48 14.12 -16.74
C CYS A 144 -2.90 13.69 -18.15
N ALA A 145 -2.24 14.25 -19.16
CA ALA A 145 -2.34 13.74 -20.52
C ALA A 145 -1.86 12.28 -20.59
N SER A 146 -2.51 11.47 -21.42
CA SER A 146 -2.21 10.04 -21.59
C SER A 146 -0.73 9.77 -21.93
N THR A 147 -0.12 10.64 -22.74
CA THR A 147 1.30 10.55 -23.11
C THR A 147 2.25 10.76 -21.93
N SER A 148 1.82 11.47 -20.89
CA SER A 148 2.60 11.67 -19.67
C SER A 148 2.57 10.45 -18.73
N LEU A 149 1.70 9.47 -19.01
CA LEU A 149 1.56 8.26 -18.20
C LEU A 149 2.45 7.10 -18.66
N THR A 150 3.36 7.33 -19.61
CA THR A 150 4.26 6.28 -20.15
C THR A 150 5.72 6.45 -19.69
N SER A 151 6.08 7.58 -19.08
CA SER A 151 7.47 7.90 -18.75
C SER A 151 7.60 8.72 -17.47
N ALA A 152 8.69 8.46 -16.72
CA ALA A 152 9.03 9.14 -15.48
C ALA A 152 9.47 10.60 -15.66
N ASN A 153 9.82 10.99 -16.89
CA ASN A 153 10.26 12.34 -17.20
C ASN A 153 9.09 13.30 -17.52
N SER A 154 7.86 12.91 -17.19
CA SER A 154 6.68 13.73 -17.41
C SER A 154 6.35 14.62 -16.20
N ALA A 155 5.57 15.68 -16.44
CA ALA A 155 5.05 16.54 -15.36
C ALA A 155 3.90 15.89 -14.57
N CYS A 156 3.52 14.64 -14.90
CA CYS A 156 2.40 13.98 -14.26
C CYS A 156 2.75 13.53 -12.84
N ARG A 157 2.16 14.21 -11.85
CA ARG A 157 2.45 13.99 -10.42
C ARG A 157 2.13 12.57 -9.92
N PHE A 158 1.18 11.90 -10.56
CA PHE A 158 0.77 10.56 -10.20
C PHE A 158 1.26 9.48 -11.18
N TYR A 159 2.14 9.82 -12.13
CA TYR A 159 2.77 8.78 -12.94
C TYR A 159 3.62 7.86 -12.05
N GLY A 160 3.41 6.56 -12.19
CA GLY A 160 4.23 5.56 -11.52
C GLY A 160 4.01 4.17 -12.10
N SER A 161 5.08 3.56 -12.61
CA SER A 161 5.06 2.24 -13.24
C SER A 161 5.65 1.14 -12.35
N LYS A 162 6.05 1.47 -11.12
CA LYS A 162 6.65 0.53 -10.15
C LYS A 162 6.15 0.80 -8.72
N PRO A 163 6.15 -0.21 -7.84
CA PRO A 163 5.90 0.00 -6.41
C PRO A 163 6.79 1.12 -5.84
N GLY A 164 6.21 2.03 -5.06
CA GLY A 164 6.93 3.16 -4.45
C GLY A 164 7.16 4.36 -5.39
N SER A 165 6.51 4.39 -6.56
CA SER A 165 6.49 5.54 -7.47
C SER A 165 5.09 6.16 -7.57
N GLY A 166 4.99 7.39 -8.08
CA GLY A 166 3.74 8.14 -8.18
C GLY A 166 3.52 9.12 -7.03
N LEU A 167 2.26 9.50 -6.84
CA LEU A 167 1.87 10.51 -5.87
C LEU A 167 2.00 9.96 -4.45
N TYR A 168 2.75 10.66 -3.62
CA TYR A 168 2.84 10.37 -2.19
C TYR A 168 1.58 10.83 -1.46
N SER A 169 1.00 9.95 -0.65
CA SER A 169 -0.22 10.21 0.12
C SER A 169 -0.05 11.32 1.18
N GLY A 170 1.19 11.61 1.57
CA GLY A 170 1.50 12.49 2.70
C GLY A 170 2.00 11.69 3.91
N ARG A 171 2.63 12.42 4.83
CA ARG A 171 3.13 11.86 6.10
C ARG A 171 1.94 11.44 6.97
N ASP A 172 2.10 10.36 7.74
CA ASP A 172 1.11 9.85 8.70
C ASP A 172 -0.28 9.61 8.11
N THR A 173 -0.34 9.35 6.79
CA THR A 173 -1.58 9.14 6.05
C THR A 173 -1.82 7.66 5.79
N SER A 174 -3.03 7.17 6.07
CA SER A 174 -3.52 5.82 5.76
C SER A 174 -4.78 5.90 4.92
N ALA A 175 -5.16 4.79 4.32
CA ALA A 175 -6.40 4.65 3.57
C ALA A 175 -6.93 3.24 3.75
N ILE A 176 -7.48 2.93 4.93
CA ILE A 176 -8.01 1.60 5.25
C ILE A 176 -9.47 1.54 4.82
N GLY A 177 -9.79 0.66 3.85
CA GLY A 177 -11.15 0.50 3.34
C GLY A 177 -11.70 1.76 2.68
N LYS A 178 -10.83 2.57 2.07
CA LYS A 178 -11.22 3.79 1.35
C LYS A 178 -11.43 3.51 -0.12
N GLU A 179 -12.01 4.47 -0.81
CA GLU A 179 -12.24 4.39 -2.25
C GLU A 179 -11.43 5.44 -3.00
N GLY A 180 -11.04 5.09 -4.21
CA GLY A 180 -10.52 5.99 -5.21
C GLY A 180 -11.19 5.80 -6.55
N GLU A 181 -10.94 6.75 -7.43
CA GLU A 181 -11.47 6.82 -8.78
C GLU A 181 -10.38 7.27 -9.74
N LEU A 182 -10.25 6.52 -10.83
CA LEU A 182 -9.46 6.88 -12.00
C LEU A 182 -10.43 7.27 -13.11
N THR A 183 -10.40 8.51 -13.53
CA THR A 183 -11.22 9.00 -14.64
C THR A 183 -10.42 9.07 -15.92
N VAL A 184 -11.04 8.71 -17.04
CA VAL A 184 -10.47 8.85 -18.39
C VAL A 184 -11.43 9.69 -19.21
N THR A 185 -10.95 10.81 -19.73
CA THR A 185 -11.75 11.77 -20.51
C THR A 185 -11.11 11.99 -21.87
N TRP A 186 -11.91 11.97 -22.94
CA TRP A 186 -11.49 12.43 -24.26
C TRP A 186 -12.55 13.34 -24.87
N GLN A 187 -12.11 14.14 -25.84
CA GLN A 187 -12.97 15.01 -26.62
C GLN A 187 -13.47 14.29 -27.87
N GLY A 188 -14.56 14.78 -28.45
CA GLY A 188 -15.07 14.27 -29.73
C GLY A 188 -14.16 14.65 -30.89
N ASP A 189 -14.46 14.12 -32.07
CA ASP A 189 -13.63 14.28 -33.28
C ASP A 189 -13.49 15.74 -33.76
N GLU A 190 -14.38 16.64 -33.33
CA GLU A 190 -14.27 18.08 -33.58
C GLU A 190 -12.99 18.70 -33.00
N ALA A 191 -12.39 18.06 -31.98
CA ALA A 191 -11.13 18.49 -31.39
C ALA A 191 -9.88 17.92 -32.10
N ASP A 192 -10.06 16.93 -32.98
CA ASP A 192 -8.98 16.24 -33.66
C ASP A 192 -8.76 16.82 -35.07
N THR A 193 -7.51 17.06 -35.46
CA THR A 193 -7.17 17.59 -36.80
C THR A 193 -7.25 16.53 -37.91
N VAL A 194 -7.34 15.26 -37.53
CA VAL A 194 -7.37 14.10 -38.42
C VAL A 194 -8.43 13.14 -37.90
N ARG A 195 -9.28 12.62 -38.81
CA ARG A 195 -10.33 11.66 -38.45
C ARG A 195 -9.73 10.34 -37.97
N LEU A 196 -10.40 9.70 -37.01
CA LEU A 196 -10.01 8.38 -36.55
C LEU A 196 -10.28 7.33 -37.64
N ALA A 197 -9.41 6.32 -37.69
CA ALA A 197 -9.67 5.12 -38.46
C ALA A 197 -10.86 4.34 -37.85
N ALA A 198 -11.66 3.69 -38.70
CA ALA A 198 -12.75 2.86 -38.20
C ALA A 198 -12.20 1.60 -37.51
N GLY A 199 -12.69 1.31 -36.31
CA GLY A 199 -12.42 0.07 -35.59
C GLY A 199 -12.44 0.23 -34.08
N ALA A 200 -12.05 -0.83 -33.38
CA ALA A 200 -12.00 -0.85 -31.91
C ALA A 200 -10.70 -0.24 -31.41
N TYR A 201 -10.76 0.55 -30.34
CA TYR A 201 -9.59 1.16 -29.72
C TYR A 201 -9.44 0.65 -28.29
N GLN A 202 -8.19 0.38 -27.87
CA GLN A 202 -7.89 -0.17 -26.55
C GLN A 202 -6.72 0.57 -25.89
N GLU A 203 -6.81 0.68 -24.57
CA GLU A 203 -5.71 1.08 -23.68
C GLU A 203 -5.76 0.20 -22.43
N ILE A 204 -4.62 0.05 -21.77
CA ILE A 204 -4.52 -0.56 -20.44
C ILE A 204 -3.87 0.46 -19.51
N LEU A 205 -4.62 0.84 -18.47
CA LEU A 205 -4.12 1.64 -17.36
C LEU A 205 -3.87 0.74 -16.16
N THR A 206 -2.66 0.80 -15.61
CA THR A 206 -2.27 0.04 -14.41
C THR A 206 -2.17 0.99 -13.24
N ILE A 207 -2.90 0.71 -12.17
CA ILE A 207 -2.79 1.40 -10.88
C ILE A 207 -1.89 0.56 -9.97
N ILE A 208 -0.87 1.19 -9.39
CA ILE A 208 0.09 0.55 -8.51
C ILE A 208 0.08 1.29 -7.18
N VAL A 209 -0.10 0.56 -6.08
CA VAL A 209 -0.03 1.12 -4.73
C VAL A 209 1.00 0.36 -3.90
N ALA A 210 1.82 1.08 -3.15
CA ALA A 210 2.79 0.46 -2.25
C ALA A 210 3.09 1.37 -1.05
N PRO A 211 3.52 0.79 0.10
CA PRO A 211 4.02 1.57 1.22
C PRO A 211 5.17 2.48 0.81
N SER A 212 5.22 3.67 1.40
CA SER A 212 6.32 4.63 1.26
C SER A 212 6.98 4.79 2.63
N THR A 213 8.30 4.62 2.65
CA THR A 213 9.14 4.82 3.85
C THR A 213 9.43 6.28 4.07
#